data_AF-A0A5N6E3Z1-F1
#
_entry.id   AF-A0A5N6E3Z1-F1
#
_cell.length_a   1.000
_cell.length_b   1.000
_cell.length_c   1.000
_cell.angle_alpha   90.00
_cell.angle_beta   90.00
_cell.angle_gamma   90.00
#
_symmetry.space_group_name_H-M   'P 1'
#
loop_
_entity.id
_entity.type
_entity.pdbx_description
1 polymer ?
#
loop_
_entity_poly.entity_id
_entity_poly.type
_entity_poly.pdbx_seq_one_letter_code
_entity_poly.pdbx_strand_id
1 'polypeptide(L)'
;MSYARAEFKCCNTSYPYQEALITIYLQLPAEESMGLPPSMRRRETTDRKLSGFDQWVEAYRRLTLHDCDFVPQFLGSSHGRQDDDGLVPGGFLSYIVVTSVPGDVLGIGTCGFDFGGRFNPRAVLYLSQEDQKRCRKLLIPDGIFWALSAEERAVIRQQFQSAFT
;
A
#
# COMPACT_ATOMS: atom_id res chain seq x y z
N MET A 1 -14.80 5.52 9.88
CA MET A 1 -15.02 5.77 8.44
C MET A 1 -14.93 4.42 7.75
N SER A 2 -16.01 3.99 7.11
CA SER A 2 -16.05 2.72 6.39
C SER A 2 -15.47 2.89 4.99
N TYR A 3 -14.65 1.94 4.54
CA TYR A 3 -14.07 1.95 3.20
C TYR A 3 -13.71 0.54 2.73
N ALA A 4 -13.72 0.36 1.41
CA ALA A 4 -13.17 -0.81 0.74
C ALA A 4 -11.75 -0.52 0.26
N ARG A 5 -10.90 -1.54 0.24
CA ARG A 5 -9.60 -1.56 -0.44
C ARG A 5 -9.64 -2.67 -1.48
N ALA A 6 -9.21 -2.36 -2.69
CA ALA A 6 -9.04 -3.34 -3.75
C ALA A 6 -7.70 -3.14 -4.44
N GLU A 7 -7.05 -4.24 -4.82
CA GLU A 7 -5.75 -4.23 -5.50
C GLU A 7 -5.90 -4.92 -6.85
N PHE A 8 -5.39 -4.29 -7.90
CA PHE A 8 -5.45 -4.82 -9.25
C PHE A 8 -4.09 -4.74 -9.91
N LYS A 9 -3.74 -5.80 -10.64
CA LYS A 9 -2.64 -5.76 -11.60
C LYS A 9 -3.14 -5.09 -12.88
N CYS A 10 -2.41 -4.11 -13.37
CA CYS A 10 -2.71 -3.40 -14.60
C CYS A 10 -1.47 -3.35 -15.50
N CYS A 11 -1.66 -3.01 -16.77
CA CYS A 11 -0.58 -2.86 -17.74
C CYS A 11 -0.79 -1.59 -18.54
N ASN A 12 0.30 -1.02 -19.04
CA ASN A 12 0.25 0.13 -19.93
C ASN A 12 -0.38 -0.30 -21.27
N THR A 13 -1.38 0.46 -21.74
CA THR A 13 -2.08 0.17 -23.01
C THR A 13 -1.18 0.27 -24.24
N SER A 14 -0.16 1.13 -24.20
CA SER A 14 0.82 1.29 -25.27
C SER A 14 1.97 0.27 -25.17
N TYR A 15 2.30 -0.15 -23.94
CA TYR A 15 3.43 -1.02 -23.65
C TYR A 15 3.04 -2.11 -22.64
N PRO A 16 2.40 -3.22 -23.07
CA PRO A 16 1.82 -4.21 -22.17
C PRO A 16 2.82 -4.89 -21.22
N TYR A 17 4.11 -4.88 -21.57
CA TYR A 17 5.19 -5.38 -20.71
C TYR A 17 5.46 -4.49 -19.48
N GLN A 18 4.97 -3.24 -19.48
CA GLN A 18 5.01 -2.37 -18.32
C GLN A 18 3.80 -2.66 -17.44
N GLU A 19 4.01 -3.51 -16.45
CA GLU A 19 3.00 -3.88 -15.47
C GLU A 19 3.07 -2.98 -14.22
N ALA A 20 1.90 -2.75 -13.63
CA ALA A 20 1.72 -1.92 -12.46
C ALA A 20 0.72 -2.56 -11.50
N LEU A 21 0.85 -2.22 -10.22
CA LEU A 21 -0.14 -2.52 -9.19
C LEU A 21 -0.86 -1.23 -8.84
N ILE A 22 -2.19 -1.25 -8.92
CA ILE A 22 -3.05 -0.17 -8.45
C ILE A 22 -3.79 -0.62 -7.19
N THR A 23 -3.68 0.19 -6.13
CA THR A 23 -4.46 0.02 -4.90
C THR A 23 -5.49 1.13 -4.85
N ILE A 24 -6.77 0.74 -4.84
CA ILE A 24 -7.93 1.64 -4.83
C ILE A 24 -8.57 1.58 -3.45
N TYR A 25 -8.88 2.75 -2.91
CA TYR A 25 -9.68 2.92 -1.71
C TYR A 25 -10.96 3.68 -2.03
N LEU A 26 -12.09 3.10 -1.65
CA LEU A 26 -13.41 3.61 -1.94
C LEU A 26 -14.20 3.77 -0.64
N GLN A 27 -14.75 4.97 -0.39
CA GLN A 27 -15.65 5.16 0.74
C GLN A 27 -16.90 4.30 0.59
N LEU A 28 -17.27 3.59 1.65
CA LEU A 28 -18.50 2.81 1.72
C LEU A 28 -19.53 3.51 2.61
N PRO A 29 -20.84 3.36 2.30
CA PRO A 29 -21.89 3.73 3.22
C PRO A 29 -21.82 2.85 4.47
N ALA A 30 -22.42 3.31 5.56
CA ALA A 30 -22.69 2.49 6.71
C ALA A 30 -23.60 1.30 6.33
N GLU A 31 -23.52 0.21 7.08
CA GLU A 31 -24.29 -1.01 6.76
C GLU A 31 -25.80 -0.71 6.76
N GLU A 32 -26.24 0.09 7.74
CA GLU A 32 -27.62 0.55 7.88
C GLU A 32 -28.11 1.44 6.73
N SER A 33 -27.21 2.09 5.99
CA SER A 33 -27.55 3.03 4.92
C SER A 33 -27.28 2.50 3.52
N MET A 34 -26.70 1.30 3.39
CA MET A 34 -26.34 0.69 2.11
C MET A 34 -27.54 0.55 1.16
N GLY A 35 -28.72 0.22 1.70
CA GLY A 35 -29.97 0.11 0.93
C GLY A 35 -30.71 1.44 0.72
N LEU A 36 -30.21 2.56 1.25
CA LEU A 36 -30.89 3.85 1.16
C LEU A 36 -30.59 4.56 -0.18
N PRO A 37 -31.45 5.50 -0.60
CA PRO A 37 -31.23 6.29 -1.80
C PRO A 37 -29.90 7.06 -1.79
N PRO A 38 -29.30 7.35 -2.98
CA PRO A 38 -28.03 8.08 -3.08
C PRO A 38 -28.00 9.41 -2.31
N SER A 39 -29.12 10.14 -2.29
CA SER A 39 -29.25 11.41 -1.56
C SER A 39 -29.07 11.27 -0.04
N MET A 40 -29.48 10.13 0.52
CA MET A 40 -29.31 9.81 1.94
C MET A 40 -27.87 9.38 2.22
N ARG A 41 -27.30 8.49 1.39
CA ARG A 41 -25.90 8.04 1.50
C ARG A 41 -24.91 9.20 1.37
N ARG A 42 -25.19 10.19 0.51
CA ARG A 42 -24.39 11.42 0.35
C ARG A 42 -24.13 12.14 1.68
N ARG A 43 -25.04 12.05 2.66
CA ARG A 43 -24.89 12.69 3.98
C ARG A 43 -23.73 12.11 4.80
N GLU A 44 -23.25 10.92 4.44
CA GLU A 44 -22.11 10.27 5.08
C GLU A 44 -20.77 10.60 4.41
N THR A 45 -20.81 11.38 3.33
CA THR A 45 -19.62 11.89 2.68
C THR A 45 -18.68 12.54 3.69
N THR A 46 -17.40 12.22 3.58
CA THR A 46 -16.36 12.82 4.43
C THR A 46 -15.19 13.25 3.56
N ASP A 47 -14.72 14.47 3.80
CA ASP A 47 -13.49 14.98 3.20
C ASP A 47 -12.23 14.51 3.95
N ARG A 48 -12.41 13.72 5.02
CA ARG A 48 -11.28 13.11 5.74
C ARG A 48 -10.57 12.12 4.83
N LYS A 49 -9.30 12.41 4.54
CA LYS A 49 -8.40 11.45 3.90
C LYS A 49 -8.21 10.23 4.79
N LEU A 50 -7.94 9.10 4.14
CA LEU A 50 -7.47 7.90 4.80
C LEU A 50 -6.20 8.21 5.60
N SER A 51 -6.20 7.77 6.86
CA SER A 51 -5.05 7.97 7.74
C SER A 51 -3.80 7.36 7.11
N GLY A 52 -2.77 8.18 6.95
CA GLY A 52 -1.49 7.74 6.37
C GLY A 52 -1.45 7.66 4.85
N PHE A 53 -2.53 7.91 4.11
CA PHE A 53 -2.49 7.87 2.64
C PHE A 53 -1.48 8.86 2.05
N ASP A 54 -1.50 10.11 2.53
CA ASP A 54 -0.52 11.13 2.09
C ASP A 54 0.91 10.74 2.48
N GLN A 55 1.09 10.07 3.62
CA GLN A 55 2.41 9.59 4.07
C GLN A 55 2.92 8.45 3.18
N TRP A 56 2.03 7.55 2.72
CA TRP A 56 2.38 6.49 1.78
C TRP A 56 2.74 7.05 0.41
N VAL A 57 1.93 7.97 -0.12
CA VAL A 57 2.21 8.64 -1.40
C VAL A 57 3.58 9.35 -1.33
N GLU A 58 3.84 10.09 -0.26
CA GLU A 58 5.11 10.78 -0.08
C GLU A 58 6.29 9.81 0.08
N ALA A 59 6.11 8.70 0.81
CA ALA A 59 7.14 7.69 0.95
C ALA A 59 7.53 7.09 -0.41
N TYR A 60 6.56 6.64 -1.20
CA TYR A 60 6.82 6.09 -2.54
C TYR A 60 7.44 7.13 -3.48
N ARG A 61 6.96 8.38 -3.44
CA ARG A 61 7.55 9.48 -4.22
C ARG A 61 9.01 9.71 -3.86
N ARG A 62 9.36 9.75 -2.57
CA ARG A 62 10.76 9.94 -2.13
C ARG A 62 11.64 8.76 -2.51
N LEU A 63 11.17 7.54 -2.31
CA LEU A 63 11.95 6.35 -2.64
C LEU A 63 12.23 6.26 -4.15
N THR A 64 11.25 6.67 -4.97
CA THR A 64 11.40 6.78 -6.43
C THR A 64 12.38 7.90 -6.79
N LEU A 65 12.27 9.07 -6.17
CA LEU A 65 13.19 10.20 -6.39
C LEU A 65 14.65 9.86 -6.06
N HIS A 66 14.87 8.91 -5.14
CA HIS A 66 16.19 8.46 -4.74
C HIS A 66 16.64 7.17 -5.46
N ASP A 67 15.98 6.77 -6.54
CA ASP A 67 16.32 5.60 -7.36
C ASP A 67 16.51 4.33 -6.51
N CYS A 68 15.60 4.11 -5.54
CA CYS A 68 15.67 2.93 -4.70
C CYS A 68 15.23 1.68 -5.48
N ASP A 69 16.19 0.82 -5.83
CA ASP A 69 15.94 -0.43 -6.59
C ASP A 69 15.13 -1.49 -5.82
N PHE A 70 15.00 -1.36 -4.50
CA PHE A 70 14.40 -2.37 -3.63
C PHE A 70 12.92 -2.17 -3.37
N VAL A 71 12.30 -1.15 -3.99
CA VAL A 71 10.87 -0.87 -3.82
C VAL A 71 10.18 -0.69 -5.17
N PRO A 72 8.86 -0.92 -5.23
CA PRO A 72 8.06 -0.49 -6.38
C PRO A 72 8.25 1.00 -6.67
N GLN A 73 8.45 1.35 -7.94
CA GLN A 73 8.55 2.74 -8.37
C GLN A 73 7.17 3.37 -8.41
N PHE A 74 7.07 4.61 -7.93
CA PHE A 74 5.83 5.39 -7.91
C PHE A 74 5.45 5.81 -9.32
N LEU A 75 4.25 5.40 -9.76
CA LEU A 75 3.71 5.77 -11.07
C LEU A 75 2.69 6.91 -10.95
N GLY A 76 1.97 6.98 -9.83
CA GLY A 76 1.03 8.06 -9.59
C GLY A 76 0.10 7.81 -8.42
N SER A 77 -0.64 8.84 -8.05
CA SER A 77 -1.74 8.75 -7.10
C SER A 77 -2.81 9.77 -7.43
N SER A 78 -4.01 9.53 -6.93
CA SER A 78 -5.10 10.51 -6.96
C SER A 78 -5.94 10.39 -5.71
N HIS A 79 -6.53 11.51 -5.33
CA HIS A 79 -7.54 11.60 -4.30
C HIS A 79 -8.66 12.47 -4.85
N GLY A 80 -9.82 11.87 -5.04
CA GLY A 80 -10.99 12.53 -5.61
C GLY A 80 -12.28 12.14 -4.90
N ARG A 81 -13.39 12.52 -5.51
CA ARG A 81 -14.74 12.23 -5.03
C ARG A 81 -15.44 11.25 -5.98
N GLN A 82 -16.28 10.41 -5.42
CA GLN A 82 -17.23 9.61 -6.16
C GLN A 82 -18.26 10.52 -6.83
N ASP A 83 -18.72 10.11 -8.01
CA ASP A 83 -19.78 10.78 -8.76
C ASP A 83 -21.15 10.63 -8.08
N ASP A 84 -22.20 11.12 -8.74
CA ASP A 84 -23.56 11.08 -8.23
C ASP A 84 -24.13 9.65 -8.11
N ASP A 85 -23.56 8.69 -8.86
CA ASP A 85 -23.98 7.29 -8.90
C ASP A 85 -23.15 6.39 -7.96
N GLY A 86 -22.13 6.94 -7.30
CA GLY A 86 -21.25 6.23 -6.39
C GLY A 86 -21.95 5.61 -5.17
N LEU A 87 -21.22 4.70 -4.50
CA LEU A 87 -21.68 4.06 -3.25
C LEU A 87 -21.86 5.06 -2.10
N VAL A 88 -21.08 6.13 -2.12
CA VAL A 88 -21.34 7.34 -1.33
C VAL A 88 -21.16 8.51 -2.26
N PRO A 89 -22.23 9.10 -2.82
CA PRO A 89 -22.09 10.21 -3.75
C PRO A 89 -21.37 11.38 -3.12
N GLY A 90 -20.27 11.84 -3.71
CA GLY A 90 -19.38 12.85 -3.13
C GLY A 90 -18.39 12.32 -2.08
N GLY A 91 -18.49 11.07 -1.66
CA GLY A 91 -17.51 10.38 -0.80
C GLY A 91 -16.17 10.20 -1.49
N PHE A 92 -15.12 9.84 -0.76
CA PHE A 92 -13.79 9.78 -1.38
C PHE A 92 -13.61 8.54 -2.29
N LEU A 93 -12.76 8.72 -3.30
CA LEU A 93 -12.15 7.67 -4.12
C LEU A 93 -10.66 8.02 -4.25
N SER A 94 -9.79 7.18 -3.71
CA SER A 94 -8.34 7.41 -3.72
C SER A 94 -7.63 6.22 -4.33
N TYR A 95 -6.55 6.45 -5.06
CA TYR A 95 -5.73 5.36 -5.55
C TYR A 95 -4.24 5.72 -5.53
N ILE A 96 -3.41 4.70 -5.40
CA ILE A 96 -1.97 4.76 -5.61
C ILE A 96 -1.58 3.69 -6.62
N VAL A 97 -0.67 4.06 -7.52
CA VAL A 97 -0.16 3.20 -8.59
C VAL A 97 1.35 3.11 -8.45
N VAL A 98 1.86 1.88 -8.43
CA VAL A 98 3.29 1.58 -8.39
C VAL A 98 3.65 0.53 -9.43
N THR A 99 4.91 0.42 -9.84
CA THR A 99 5.35 -0.63 -10.75
C THR A 99 5.15 -2.00 -10.15
N SER A 100 4.85 -3.00 -10.99
CA SER A 100 4.92 -4.39 -10.56
C SER A 100 6.38 -4.75 -10.30
N VAL A 101 6.66 -5.38 -9.16
CA VAL A 101 8.00 -5.91 -8.85
C VAL A 101 8.06 -7.40 -9.15
N PRO A 102 9.14 -7.90 -9.76
CA PRO A 102 9.34 -9.33 -9.92
C PRO A 102 9.62 -9.98 -8.55
N GLY A 103 9.03 -11.14 -8.29
CA GLY A 103 9.29 -11.93 -7.08
C GLY A 103 8.06 -12.63 -6.52
N ASP A 104 8.29 -13.43 -5.48
CA ASP A 104 7.23 -14.15 -4.76
C ASP A 104 6.64 -13.30 -3.65
N VAL A 105 5.31 -13.32 -3.52
CA VAL A 105 4.60 -12.59 -2.47
C VAL A 105 4.91 -13.23 -1.12
N LEU A 106 5.72 -12.54 -0.31
CA LEU A 106 6.12 -12.97 1.04
C LEU A 106 5.04 -12.68 2.11
N GLY A 107 3.77 -12.48 1.74
CA GLY A 107 2.66 -12.39 2.67
C GLY A 107 1.50 -11.53 2.15
N ILE A 108 0.32 -11.70 2.75
CA ILE A 108 -0.88 -10.87 2.49
C ILE A 108 -0.90 -9.57 3.30
N GLY A 109 0.14 -9.30 4.10
CA GLY A 109 0.33 -8.00 4.75
C GLY A 109 0.86 -6.99 3.75
N THR A 110 0.02 -6.56 2.81
CA THR A 110 0.40 -5.54 1.84
C THR A 110 0.62 -4.20 2.53
N CYS A 111 1.62 -3.46 2.04
CA CYS A 111 1.95 -2.10 2.44
C CYS A 111 0.73 -1.28 2.87
N GLY A 112 0.75 -0.83 4.13
CA GLY A 112 -0.30 -0.03 4.74
C GLY A 112 -1.27 -0.83 5.60
N PHE A 113 -1.08 -0.70 6.92
CA PHE A 113 -1.98 -1.06 8.03
C PHE A 113 -3.13 -2.04 7.70
N ASP A 114 -2.96 -3.26 8.21
CA ASP A 114 -4.02 -4.27 8.30
C ASP A 114 -5.33 -3.67 8.83
N PHE A 115 -6.42 -4.10 8.19
CA PHE A 115 -7.81 -3.94 8.59
C PHE A 115 -7.99 -3.98 10.11
N GLY A 116 -8.21 -2.82 10.73
CA GLY A 116 -9.02 -2.63 11.94
C GLY A 116 -8.92 -3.66 13.06
N GLY A 117 -7.77 -4.31 13.26
CA GLY A 117 -7.66 -5.52 14.06
C GLY A 117 -6.34 -5.59 14.78
N ARG A 118 -6.40 -5.47 16.11
CA ARG A 118 -5.27 -5.80 16.98
C ARG A 118 -4.91 -7.29 16.78
N PHE A 119 -3.62 -7.55 16.55
CA PHE A 119 -2.94 -8.83 16.81
C PHE A 119 -3.47 -10.09 16.10
N ASN A 120 -3.41 -10.18 14.77
CA ASN A 120 -2.96 -11.43 14.13
C ASN A 120 -2.79 -11.30 12.60
N PRO A 121 -1.60 -11.58 12.04
CA PRO A 121 -1.44 -11.78 10.61
C PRO A 121 -2.26 -13.00 10.18
N ARG A 122 -3.29 -12.78 9.37
CA ARG A 122 -4.27 -13.80 8.97
C ARG A 122 -3.86 -14.58 7.72
N ALA A 123 -2.58 -14.89 7.57
CA ALA A 123 -2.07 -16.09 6.91
C ALA A 123 -0.57 -16.15 7.17
N VAL A 124 -0.16 -17.08 8.03
CA VAL A 124 1.20 -17.62 7.99
C VAL A 124 1.34 -18.17 6.59
N LEU A 125 2.28 -17.63 5.81
CA LEU A 125 2.61 -18.22 4.53
C LEU A 125 2.95 -19.69 4.75
N TYR A 126 2.48 -20.56 3.87
CA TYR A 126 3.12 -21.86 3.65
C TYR A 126 4.47 -21.65 2.94
N LEU A 127 5.31 -20.74 3.44
CA LEU A 127 6.69 -20.60 2.99
C LEU A 127 7.43 -21.88 3.37
N SER A 128 8.26 -22.37 2.46
CA SER A 128 9.20 -23.43 2.76
C SER A 128 10.10 -23.01 3.93
N GLN A 129 10.70 -23.97 4.63
CA GLN A 129 11.59 -23.68 5.75
C GLN A 129 12.78 -22.77 5.33
N GLU A 130 13.17 -22.82 4.06
CA GLU A 130 14.19 -21.95 3.47
C GLU A 130 13.67 -20.53 3.23
N ASP A 131 12.45 -20.36 2.74
CA ASP A 131 11.87 -19.03 2.52
C ASP A 131 11.51 -18.33 3.85
N GLN A 132 11.18 -19.10 4.88
CA GLN A 132 11.05 -18.56 6.25
C GLN A 132 12.38 -18.03 6.80
N LYS A 133 13.52 -18.67 6.48
CA LYS A 133 14.85 -18.14 6.85
C LYS A 133 15.19 -16.84 6.14
N ARG A 134 14.71 -16.66 4.89
CA ARG A 134 14.86 -15.43 4.09
C ARG A 134 14.04 -14.27 4.65
N CYS A 135 12.88 -14.54 5.23
CA CYS A 135 12.02 -13.53 5.86
C CYS A 135 12.43 -13.19 7.30
N ARG A 136 13.63 -12.63 7.51
CA ARG A 136 14.02 -12.10 8.82
C ARG A 136 13.44 -10.71 9.05
N LYS A 137 12.61 -10.57 10.08
CA LYS A 137 12.12 -9.27 10.57
C LYS A 137 13.26 -8.54 11.29
N LEU A 138 13.95 -7.65 10.59
CA LEU A 138 14.83 -6.66 11.21
C LEU A 138 13.99 -5.48 11.67
N LEU A 139 13.78 -5.39 12.99
CA LEU A 139 13.20 -4.21 13.62
C LEU A 139 14.27 -3.12 13.64
N ILE A 140 14.22 -2.22 12.67
CA ILE A 140 14.98 -0.96 12.75
C ILE A 140 14.12 -0.01 13.58
N PRO A 141 14.60 0.49 14.74
CA PRO A 141 13.83 1.44 15.53
C PRO A 141 13.48 2.69 14.74
N ASP A 142 12.26 3.20 14.94
CA ASP A 142 11.74 4.37 14.22
C ASP A 142 12.72 5.55 14.28
N GLY A 143 12.97 6.15 13.11
CA GLY A 143 13.82 7.34 12.97
C GLY A 143 15.32 7.07 12.86
N ILE A 144 15.81 5.86 13.15
CA ILE A 144 17.26 5.59 13.16
C ILE A 144 17.82 5.42 11.75
N PHE A 145 17.14 4.70 10.85
CA PHE A 145 17.68 4.40 9.52
C PHE A 145 18.14 5.64 8.74
N TRP A 146 17.36 6.72 8.82
CA TRP A 146 17.64 7.98 8.13
C TRP A 146 18.68 8.85 8.86
N ALA A 147 18.94 8.57 10.13
CA ALA A 147 19.98 9.23 10.94
C ALA A 147 21.36 8.54 10.84
N LEU A 148 21.43 7.34 10.25
CA LEU A 148 22.67 6.59 10.08
C LEU A 148 23.61 7.20 9.04
N SER A 149 24.91 7.13 9.33
CA SER A 149 25.95 7.48 8.37
C SER A 149 25.91 6.55 7.14
N ALA A 150 26.61 6.93 6.07
CA ALA A 150 26.71 6.08 4.87
C ALA A 150 27.38 4.73 5.18
N GLU A 151 28.36 4.73 6.09
CA GLU A 151 29.11 3.55 6.51
C GLU A 151 28.24 2.59 7.34
N GLU A 152 27.45 3.13 8.28
CA GLU A 152 26.53 2.33 9.09
C GLU A 152 25.43 1.68 8.22
N ARG A 153 24.91 2.43 7.24
CA ARG A 153 23.98 1.88 6.24
C ARG A 153 24.63 0.81 5.35
N ALA A 154 25.91 0.95 5.03
CA ALA A 154 26.65 -0.06 4.27
C ALA A 154 26.83 -1.37 5.04
N VAL A 155 27.07 -1.31 6.37
CA VAL A 155 27.13 -2.51 7.22
C VAL A 155 25.79 -3.26 7.22
N ILE A 156 24.67 -2.54 7.34
CA ILE A 156 23.33 -3.15 7.26
C ILE A 156 23.15 -3.80 5.87
N ARG A 157 23.49 -3.11 4.77
CA ARG A 157 23.43 -3.70 3.42
C ARG A 157 24.29 -4.96 3.30
N GLN A 158 25.50 -4.96 3.85
CA GLN A 158 26.41 -6.09 3.78
C GLN A 158 25.88 -7.29 4.59
N GLN A 159 25.30 -7.04 5.76
CA GLN A 159 24.61 -8.08 6.54
C GLN A 159 23.45 -8.69 5.77
N PHE A 160 22.62 -7.85 5.12
CA PHE A 160 21.57 -8.33 4.23
C PHE A 160 22.17 -9.20 3.12
N GLN A 161 23.14 -8.70 2.35
CA GLN A 161 23.76 -9.42 1.23
C GLN A 161 24.36 -10.78 1.66
N SER A 162 25.06 -10.84 2.79
CA SER A 162 25.67 -12.07 3.32
C SER A 162 24.64 -13.13 3.76
N ALA A 163 23.41 -12.72 4.06
CA ALA A 163 22.34 -13.63 4.47
C ALA A 163 21.63 -14.28 3.28
N PHE A 164 21.88 -13.82 2.04
CA PHE A 164 21.24 -14.32 0.81
C PHE A 164 22.22 -14.95 -0.20
N THR A 165 23.51 -15.05 0.14
CA THR A 165 24.52 -15.90 -0.54
C THR A 165 24.68 -17.23 0.20
#